data_AF-A0A382WSC1-F1
#
_entry.id   AF-A0A382WSC1-F1
#
_cell.length_a   1.000
_cell.length_b   1.000
_cell.length_c   1.000
_cell.angle_alpha   90.00
_cell.angle_beta   90.00
_cell.angle_gamma   90.00
#
_symmetry.space_group_name_H-M   'P 1'
#
loop_
_entity.id
_entity.type
_entity.pdbx_description
1 polymer ?
#
loop_
_entity_poly.entity_id
_entity_poly.type
_entity_poly.pdbx_seq_one_letter_code
_entity_poly.pdbx_strand_id
1 'polypeptide(L)'
;IEGAPGIDPDIVFDDGKVWYVGTHVPKDSNFNGEGEIWLQELDLNNWSLIGERYYLWRGALYYGTWAEGPHIYKRNEFYYLLIAEGGTGLDHAVMVAVSNDIRGPYVPNARNPILTSRHLSNDHWVNSVGHADFIELANEKWFMVSLGIRSEIDTYSNMGRETHLIPVVWEKEPYEWKYDKIEKEWNSLKDRERFEKLRRVNYEWPVCSPSTGRVERSFSLPFPNSPQHSKQAFRDDFDSETLNLEWNFRRVPQKGTYTINDNDGYLRLFSSKNV
;
A
#
# COMPACT_ATOMS: atom_id res chain seq x y z
N ILE A 1 8.72 -2.74 17.12
CA ILE A 1 10.04 -2.11 17.32
C ILE A 1 9.83 -0.97 18.30
N GLU A 2 10.64 -0.85 19.35
CA GLU A 2 10.52 0.29 20.27
C GLU A 2 10.79 1.61 19.51
N GLY A 3 10.03 2.66 19.82
CA GLY A 3 10.18 3.96 19.19
C GLY A 3 9.62 4.09 17.76
N ALA A 4 8.85 3.13 17.26
CA ALA A 4 8.14 3.21 15.97
C ALA A 4 6.66 3.66 16.17
N PRO A 5 6.35 4.97 16.12
CA PRO A 5 4.99 5.45 16.31
C PRO A 5 4.07 5.16 15.10
N GLY A 6 2.77 5.11 15.39
CA GLY A 6 1.70 5.05 14.39
C GLY A 6 1.41 3.65 13.84
N ILE A 7 1.00 3.57 12.57
CA ILE A 7 0.51 2.35 11.92
C ILE A 7 1.17 2.18 10.53
N ASP A 8 0.74 1.15 9.82
CA ASP A 8 1.12 0.83 8.45
C ASP A 8 2.64 0.78 8.23
N PRO A 9 3.36 -0.08 8.96
CA PRO A 9 4.79 -0.28 8.73
C PRO A 9 5.04 -0.96 7.39
N ASP A 10 6.08 -0.51 6.70
CA ASP A 10 6.72 -1.23 5.60
C ASP A 10 8.25 -1.25 5.75
N ILE A 11 8.89 -2.19 5.09
CA ILE A 11 10.34 -2.42 5.11
C ILE A 11 10.91 -2.27 3.70
N VAL A 12 11.86 -1.35 3.55
CA VAL A 12 12.48 -1.04 2.26
C VAL A 12 13.95 -1.46 2.29
N PHE A 13 14.36 -2.26 1.32
CA PHE A 13 15.75 -2.68 1.14
C PHE A 13 16.40 -1.81 0.07
N ASP A 14 17.43 -1.03 0.43
CA ASP A 14 18.07 -0.09 -0.50
C ASP A 14 19.57 0.04 -0.20
N ASP A 15 20.41 -0.17 -1.22
CA ASP A 15 21.87 0.02 -1.21
C ASP A 15 22.58 -0.59 0.03
N GLY A 16 22.18 -1.81 0.40
CA GLY A 16 22.76 -2.55 1.53
C GLY A 16 22.24 -2.13 2.91
N LYS A 17 21.32 -1.17 2.97
CA LYS A 17 20.58 -0.76 4.16
C LYS A 17 19.17 -1.30 4.14
N VAL A 18 18.58 -1.36 5.33
CA VAL A 18 17.17 -1.68 5.54
C VAL A 18 16.53 -0.51 6.23
N TRP A 19 15.40 -0.06 5.70
CA TRP A 19 14.67 1.08 6.22
C TRP A 19 13.30 0.64 6.69
N TYR A 20 12.87 1.18 7.82
CA TYR A 20 11.49 1.15 8.26
C TYR A 20 10.81 2.43 7.78
N VAL A 21 9.65 2.29 7.14
CA VAL A 21 8.77 3.41 6.80
C VAL A 21 7.41 3.19 7.47
N GLY A 22 6.77 4.26 7.92
CA GLY A 22 5.46 4.20 8.55
C GLY A 22 4.80 5.57 8.59
N THR A 23 3.55 5.62 9.06
CA THR A 23 2.83 6.88 9.29
C THR A 23 2.76 7.22 10.76
N HIS A 24 2.58 8.50 11.10
CA HIS A 24 2.19 8.95 12.43
C HIS A 24 1.36 10.24 12.36
N VAL A 25 0.86 10.72 13.52
CA VAL A 25 0.31 12.08 13.65
C VAL A 25 1.45 13.08 13.99
N PRO A 26 1.70 14.11 13.17
CA PRO A 26 2.82 15.03 13.39
C PRO A 26 2.61 15.86 14.66
N LYS A 27 3.70 16.25 15.32
CA LYS A 27 3.63 17.03 16.58
C LYS A 27 2.98 18.40 16.39
N ASP A 28 3.21 19.02 15.24
CA ASP A 28 2.74 20.33 14.81
C ASP A 28 1.60 20.20 13.81
N SER A 29 0.61 19.37 14.15
CA SER A 29 -0.53 19.14 13.26
C SER A 29 -1.36 20.41 13.07
N ASN A 30 -1.67 20.72 11.81
CA ASN A 30 -2.48 21.83 11.34
C ASN A 30 -3.99 21.54 11.46
N PHE A 31 -4.39 20.26 11.40
CA PHE A 31 -5.80 19.83 11.45
C PHE A 31 -5.93 18.37 11.94
N ASN A 32 -7.09 18.04 12.49
CA ASN A 32 -7.36 16.69 12.97
C ASN A 32 -7.30 15.66 11.82
N GLY A 33 -6.48 14.61 11.99
CA GLY A 33 -6.29 13.56 11.00
C GLY A 33 -5.17 13.84 9.99
N GLU A 34 -4.37 14.90 10.14
CA GLU A 34 -3.14 15.06 9.37
C GLU A 34 -2.17 13.91 9.70
N GLY A 35 -1.65 13.25 8.67
CA GLY A 35 -0.64 12.20 8.79
C GLY A 35 0.71 12.68 8.27
N GLU A 36 1.79 12.09 8.76
CA GLU A 36 3.15 12.32 8.27
C GLU A 36 3.86 10.98 8.10
N ILE A 37 4.35 10.74 6.89
CA ILE A 37 5.17 9.56 6.57
C ILE A 37 6.58 9.82 7.06
N TRP A 38 7.16 8.85 7.76
CA TRP A 38 8.50 8.93 8.30
C TRP A 38 9.32 7.68 7.95
N LEU A 39 10.64 7.85 7.89
CA LEU A 39 11.61 6.83 7.51
C LEU A 39 12.76 6.81 8.51
N GLN A 40 13.21 5.62 8.91
CA GLN A 40 14.40 5.45 9.74
C GLN A 40 15.09 4.12 9.43
N GLU A 41 16.42 4.08 9.53
CA GLU A 41 17.19 2.86 9.28
C GLU A 41 16.85 1.80 10.36
N LEU A 42 16.71 0.55 9.92
CA LEU A 42 16.38 -0.61 10.75
C LEU A 42 17.59 -1.55 10.81
N ASP A 43 18.15 -1.75 12.00
CA ASP A 43 19.14 -2.79 12.24
C ASP A 43 18.41 -4.15 12.37
N LEU A 44 18.58 -5.02 11.39
CA LEU A 44 17.97 -6.36 11.39
C LEU A 44 18.57 -7.31 12.43
N ASN A 45 19.80 -7.08 12.90
CA ASN A 45 20.42 -7.95 13.91
C ASN A 45 19.82 -7.70 15.29
N ASN A 46 19.63 -6.42 15.64
CA ASN A 46 19.10 -6.01 16.94
C ASN A 46 17.59 -5.72 16.90
N TRP A 47 16.99 -5.72 15.71
CA TRP A 47 15.59 -5.39 15.45
C TRP A 47 15.19 -4.03 16.06
N SER A 48 16.04 -3.03 15.84
CA SER A 48 15.95 -1.69 16.43
C SER A 48 16.10 -0.59 15.38
N LEU A 49 15.38 0.52 15.57
CA LEU A 49 15.59 1.73 14.76
C LEU A 49 16.90 2.41 15.14
N ILE A 50 17.70 2.78 14.15
CA ILE A 50 19.00 3.43 14.34
C ILE A 50 19.12 4.71 13.50
N GLY A 51 20.08 5.56 13.85
CA GLY A 51 20.35 6.78 13.11
C GLY A 51 19.23 7.82 13.19
N GLU A 52 19.25 8.74 12.21
CA GLU A 52 18.31 9.85 12.10
C GLU A 52 16.94 9.39 11.55
N ARG A 53 15.87 10.03 12.02
CA ARG A 53 14.51 9.87 11.47
C ARG A 53 14.22 10.99 10.49
N TYR A 54 13.80 10.62 9.29
CA TYR A 54 13.40 11.54 8.22
C TYR A 54 11.88 11.63 8.14
N TYR A 55 11.35 12.84 7.92
CA TYR A 55 9.92 13.08 7.70
C TYR A 55 9.72 13.39 6.22
N LEU A 56 9.07 12.47 5.51
CA LEU A 56 9.11 12.38 4.07
C LEU A 56 8.03 13.22 3.40
N TRP A 57 6.78 13.05 3.84
CA TRP A 57 5.62 13.61 3.15
C TRP A 57 4.38 13.63 4.06
N ARG A 58 3.59 14.71 4.00
CA ARG A 58 2.30 14.87 4.71
C ARG A 58 1.08 14.68 3.82
N GLY A 59 1.28 14.10 2.64
CA GLY A 59 0.24 13.88 1.66
C GLY A 59 0.17 14.89 0.51
N ALA A 60 -0.57 14.52 -0.52
CA ALA A 60 -0.78 15.26 -1.76
C ALA A 60 -1.75 16.42 -1.57
N LEU A 61 -2.78 16.22 -0.74
CA LEU A 61 -3.81 17.24 -0.47
C LEU A 61 -3.45 18.03 0.79
N TYR A 62 -3.45 19.36 0.68
CA TYR A 62 -3.07 20.27 1.79
C TYR A 62 -3.94 20.11 3.06
N TYR A 63 -5.20 19.69 2.89
CA TYR A 63 -6.12 19.32 3.98
C TYR A 63 -6.60 17.85 3.84
N GLY A 64 -5.79 17.01 3.22
CA GLY A 64 -6.04 15.57 3.12
C GLY A 64 -5.85 14.92 4.48
N THR A 65 -6.77 14.06 4.89
CA THR A 65 -6.67 13.29 6.12
C THR A 65 -6.10 11.91 5.86
N TRP A 66 -5.48 11.33 6.89
CA TRP A 66 -5.07 9.93 6.92
C TRP A 66 -4.07 9.58 5.80
N ALA A 67 -2.99 10.36 5.67
CA ALA A 67 -1.83 9.97 4.89
C ALA A 67 -1.18 8.73 5.55
N GLU A 68 -1.38 7.56 4.96
CA GLU A 68 -1.06 6.25 5.55
C GLU A 68 -0.60 5.23 4.49
N GLY A 69 -0.43 3.96 4.84
CA GLY A 69 -0.01 2.91 3.91
C GLY A 69 1.22 3.21 3.04
N PRO A 70 2.35 3.67 3.62
CA PRO A 70 3.51 4.06 2.83
C PRO A 70 4.27 2.86 2.26
N HIS A 71 4.57 2.92 0.95
CA HIS A 71 5.48 2.00 0.27
C HIS A 71 6.48 2.78 -0.57
N ILE A 72 7.76 2.39 -0.55
CA ILE A 72 8.81 3.05 -1.35
C ILE A 72 9.37 2.08 -2.39
N TYR A 73 9.39 2.52 -3.64
CA TYR A 73 9.97 1.78 -4.76
C TYR A 73 11.12 2.56 -5.38
N LYS A 74 12.22 1.89 -5.69
CA LYS A 74 13.30 2.45 -6.51
C LYS A 74 13.07 2.02 -7.97
N ARG A 75 12.92 2.98 -8.87
CA ARG A 75 12.80 2.73 -10.32
C ARG A 75 13.65 3.74 -11.06
N ASN A 76 14.56 3.23 -11.90
CA ASN A 76 15.67 4.01 -12.47
C ASN A 76 16.48 4.67 -11.34
N GLU A 77 16.72 5.97 -11.42
CA GLU A 77 17.46 6.76 -10.42
C GLU A 77 16.53 7.44 -9.38
N PHE A 78 15.26 7.04 -9.30
CA PHE A 78 14.24 7.70 -8.49
C PHE A 78 13.57 6.78 -7.49
N TYR A 79 13.21 7.35 -6.35
CA TYR A 79 12.39 6.75 -5.31
C TYR A 79 10.96 7.27 -5.43
N TYR A 80 9.98 6.36 -5.47
CA TYR A 80 8.56 6.66 -5.52
C TYR A 80 7.94 6.27 -4.18
N LEU A 81 7.38 7.25 -3.47
CA LEU A 81 6.61 7.04 -2.24
C LEU A 81 5.12 6.98 -2.60
N LEU A 82 4.56 5.78 -2.48
CA LEU A 82 3.15 5.49 -2.60
C LEU A 82 2.50 5.59 -1.22
N ILE A 83 1.33 6.22 -1.11
CA ILE A 83 0.55 6.31 0.13
C ILE A 83 -0.94 6.16 -0.16
N ALA A 84 -1.71 5.86 0.88
CA ALA A 84 -3.16 6.05 0.91
C ALA A 84 -3.52 7.41 1.54
N GLU A 85 -4.67 7.97 1.13
CA GLU A 85 -5.25 9.19 1.69
C GLU A 85 -6.78 9.17 1.71
N GLY A 86 -7.37 9.97 2.59
CA GLY A 86 -8.81 10.18 2.74
C GLY A 86 -9.51 9.16 3.65
N GLY A 87 -8.76 8.21 4.21
CA GLY A 87 -9.27 7.11 5.03
C GLY A 87 -9.96 6.02 4.20
N THR A 88 -10.07 4.82 4.77
CA THR A 88 -10.53 3.61 4.05
C THR A 88 -12.05 3.55 3.73
N GLY A 89 -12.71 4.72 3.64
CA GLY A 89 -14.13 4.88 3.26
C GLY A 89 -14.30 5.43 1.84
N LEU A 90 -15.42 6.11 1.56
CA LEU A 90 -15.74 6.60 0.20
C LEU A 90 -14.70 7.59 -0.36
N ASP A 91 -14.00 8.30 0.54
CA ASP A 91 -12.92 9.21 0.20
C ASP A 91 -11.56 8.49 0.05
N HIS A 92 -11.49 7.17 0.00
CA HIS A 92 -10.20 6.50 -0.14
C HIS A 92 -9.53 6.81 -1.48
N ALA A 93 -8.21 6.96 -1.47
CA ALA A 93 -7.41 7.22 -2.66
C ALA A 93 -5.97 6.75 -2.48
N VAL A 94 -5.30 6.55 -3.61
CA VAL A 94 -3.86 6.29 -3.70
C VAL A 94 -3.17 7.53 -4.27
N MET A 95 -2.11 7.97 -3.59
CA MET A 95 -1.27 9.08 -4.00
C MET A 95 0.16 8.58 -4.23
N VAL A 96 0.91 9.26 -5.10
CA VAL A 96 2.34 8.98 -5.31
C VAL A 96 3.14 10.28 -5.34
N ALA A 97 4.35 10.23 -4.81
CA ALA A 97 5.34 11.30 -4.90
C ALA A 97 6.72 10.72 -5.27
N VAL A 98 7.62 11.54 -5.78
CA VAL A 98 8.93 11.11 -6.29
C VAL A 98 10.07 11.91 -5.68
N SER A 99 11.20 11.26 -5.43
CA SER A 99 12.45 11.85 -4.95
C SER A 99 13.65 11.19 -5.63
N ASN A 100 14.80 11.86 -5.65
CA ASN A 100 16.10 11.28 -6.00
C ASN A 100 16.88 10.75 -4.78
N ASP A 101 16.38 11.03 -3.57
CA ASP A 101 16.92 10.58 -2.31
C ASP A 101 15.79 9.91 -1.53
N ILE A 102 16.00 8.69 -1.04
CA ILE A 102 15.00 7.94 -0.27
C ILE A 102 14.47 8.74 0.92
N ARG A 103 15.30 9.64 1.46
CA ARG A 103 15.01 10.52 2.60
C ARG A 103 14.20 11.77 2.21
N GLY A 104 13.86 11.93 0.94
CA GLY A 104 13.16 13.09 0.40
C GLY A 104 14.07 14.30 0.12
N PRO A 105 13.49 15.49 -0.08
CA PRO A 105 12.05 15.77 -0.09
C PRO A 105 11.34 15.16 -1.31
N TYR A 106 10.12 14.67 -1.09
CA TYR A 106 9.29 14.10 -2.16
C TYR A 106 8.48 15.18 -2.89
N VAL A 107 8.44 15.10 -4.22
CA VAL A 107 7.62 15.94 -5.10
C VAL A 107 6.33 15.18 -5.45
N PRO A 108 5.14 15.71 -5.09
CA PRO A 108 3.89 15.01 -5.36
C PRO A 108 3.58 14.97 -6.87
N ASN A 109 2.99 13.87 -7.32
CA ASN A 109 2.45 13.77 -8.67
C ASN A 109 1.32 14.78 -8.88
N ALA A 110 1.42 15.61 -9.90
CA ALA A 110 0.37 16.57 -10.26
C ALA A 110 -0.95 15.90 -10.68
N ARG A 111 -0.91 14.61 -11.06
CA ARG A 111 -2.08 13.78 -11.39
C ARG A 111 -2.68 13.06 -10.17
N ASN A 112 -2.16 13.27 -8.96
CA ASN A 112 -2.75 12.68 -7.76
C ASN A 112 -4.23 13.06 -7.62
N PRO A 113 -5.10 12.14 -7.17
CA PRO A 113 -4.83 10.73 -6.89
C PRO A 113 -4.63 9.87 -8.14
N ILE A 114 -3.72 8.88 -8.08
CA ILE A 114 -3.50 7.93 -9.17
C ILE A 114 -4.54 6.80 -9.22
N LEU A 115 -5.27 6.58 -8.12
CA LEU A 115 -6.43 5.69 -8.04
C LEU A 115 -7.40 6.21 -6.99
N THR A 116 -8.68 6.36 -7.34
CA THR A 116 -9.76 6.67 -6.40
C THR A 116 -11.12 6.36 -7.03
N SER A 117 -12.14 6.10 -6.21
CA SER A 117 -13.54 5.97 -6.64
C SER A 117 -14.37 7.23 -6.37
N ARG A 118 -13.79 8.28 -5.76
CA ARG A 118 -14.50 9.51 -5.34
C ARG A 118 -15.33 10.19 -6.45
N HIS A 119 -14.90 10.04 -7.70
CA HIS A 119 -15.53 10.66 -8.87
C HIS A 119 -16.53 9.75 -9.58
N LEU A 120 -16.66 8.49 -9.14
CA LEU A 120 -17.58 7.52 -9.71
C LEU A 120 -18.93 7.63 -9.00
N SER A 121 -19.99 7.24 -9.71
CA SER A 121 -21.33 7.17 -9.12
C SER A 121 -21.39 6.10 -8.03
N ASN A 122 -22.28 6.29 -7.04
CA ASN A 122 -22.49 5.35 -5.94
C ASN A 122 -23.02 3.97 -6.39
N ASP A 123 -23.54 3.85 -7.61
CA ASP A 123 -23.93 2.57 -8.22
C ASP A 123 -22.77 1.85 -8.93
N HIS A 124 -21.57 2.45 -8.97
CA HIS A 124 -20.38 1.76 -9.47
C HIS A 124 -20.07 0.54 -8.60
N TRP A 125 -19.73 -0.58 -9.24
CA TRP A 125 -19.69 -1.89 -8.60
C TRP A 125 -18.69 -2.03 -7.45
N VAL A 126 -17.66 -1.18 -7.41
CA VAL A 126 -16.66 -1.11 -6.34
C VAL A 126 -16.36 0.35 -5.99
N ASN A 127 -16.23 0.62 -4.69
CA ASN A 127 -15.90 1.92 -4.11
C ASN A 127 -14.78 1.78 -3.07
N SER A 128 -14.45 2.88 -2.38
CA SER A 128 -13.45 2.93 -1.30
C SER A 128 -12.09 2.38 -1.71
N VAL A 129 -11.71 2.55 -2.98
CA VAL A 129 -10.46 2.00 -3.52
C VAL A 129 -9.25 2.82 -3.03
N GLY A 130 -8.22 2.12 -2.56
CA GLY A 130 -7.03 2.76 -1.99
C GLY A 130 -6.08 1.74 -1.37
N HIS A 131 -5.15 2.20 -0.51
CA HIS A 131 -4.19 1.37 0.23
C HIS A 131 -3.59 0.26 -0.63
N ALA A 132 -2.70 0.68 -1.52
CA ALA A 132 -2.22 -0.13 -2.61
C ALA A 132 -0.73 -0.44 -2.50
N ASP A 133 -0.31 -1.49 -3.19
CA ASP A 133 1.09 -1.92 -3.28
C ASP A 133 1.38 -2.31 -4.76
N PHE A 134 2.52 -1.87 -5.30
CA PHE A 134 2.96 -2.18 -6.65
C PHE A 134 3.72 -3.50 -6.73
N ILE A 135 3.57 -4.17 -7.88
CA ILE A 135 4.29 -5.39 -8.20
C ILE A 135 4.84 -5.25 -9.62
N GLU A 136 6.16 -5.37 -9.75
CA GLU A 136 6.83 -5.58 -11.03
C GLU A 136 7.00 -7.08 -11.29
N LEU A 137 6.51 -7.54 -12.44
CA LEU A 137 6.71 -8.91 -12.88
C LEU A 137 8.06 -9.08 -13.59
N ALA A 138 8.55 -10.31 -13.67
CA ALA A 138 9.80 -10.63 -14.38
C ALA A 138 9.80 -10.27 -15.89
N ASN A 139 8.64 -9.99 -16.48
CA ASN A 139 8.50 -9.50 -17.85
C ASN A 139 8.31 -7.98 -17.92
N GLU A 140 8.70 -7.26 -16.87
CA GLU A 140 8.66 -5.79 -16.74
C GLU A 140 7.24 -5.20 -16.79
N LYS A 141 6.20 -6.03 -16.72
CA LYS A 141 4.82 -5.56 -16.56
C LYS A 141 4.56 -5.18 -15.12
N TRP A 142 3.85 -4.08 -14.93
CA TRP A 142 3.48 -3.57 -13.61
C TRP A 142 2.02 -3.81 -13.32
N PHE A 143 1.76 -4.16 -12.07
CA PHE A 143 0.43 -4.27 -11.49
C PHE A 143 0.44 -3.55 -10.15
N MET A 144 -0.75 -3.24 -9.64
CA MET A 144 -0.97 -2.89 -8.24
C MET A 144 -2.03 -3.82 -7.66
N VAL A 145 -1.86 -4.16 -6.39
CA VAL A 145 -2.96 -4.64 -5.56
C VAL A 145 -3.54 -3.46 -4.81
N SER A 146 -4.86 -3.41 -4.67
CA SER A 146 -5.55 -2.35 -3.92
C SER A 146 -6.81 -2.91 -3.29
N LEU A 147 -7.15 -2.44 -2.10
CA LEU A 147 -8.42 -2.80 -1.48
C LEU A 147 -9.59 -2.05 -2.14
N GLY A 148 -10.80 -2.58 -2.01
CA GLY A 148 -12.04 -1.90 -2.39
C GLY A 148 -13.25 -2.59 -1.76
N ILE A 149 -14.39 -1.92 -1.75
CA ILE A 149 -15.65 -2.47 -1.21
C ILE A 149 -16.63 -2.64 -2.37
N ARG A 150 -17.19 -3.84 -2.55
CA ARG A 150 -18.28 -4.02 -3.52
C ARG A 150 -19.51 -3.22 -3.10
N SER A 151 -20.04 -2.43 -4.02
CA SER A 151 -21.29 -1.70 -3.82
C SER A 151 -22.47 -2.65 -3.99
N GLU A 152 -22.87 -3.36 -2.93
CA GLU A 152 -24.02 -4.27 -2.96
C GLU A 152 -25.31 -3.55 -2.56
N ILE A 153 -25.32 -2.92 -1.38
CA ILE A 153 -26.46 -2.15 -0.86
C ILE A 153 -25.95 -0.79 -0.39
N ASP A 154 -26.40 0.28 -1.04
CA ASP A 154 -26.07 1.67 -0.67
C ASP A 154 -24.56 1.93 -0.46
N THR A 155 -23.70 1.41 -1.35
CA THR A 155 -22.22 1.43 -1.27
C THR A 155 -21.57 0.52 -0.23
N TYR A 156 -22.35 -0.27 0.51
CA TYR A 156 -21.84 -1.22 1.51
C TYR A 156 -21.87 -2.67 1.01
N SER A 157 -21.01 -3.49 1.62
CA SER A 157 -21.04 -4.95 1.52
C SER A 157 -20.69 -5.59 2.86
N ASN A 158 -21.32 -6.74 3.15
CA ASN A 158 -20.99 -7.56 4.31
C ASN A 158 -19.65 -8.30 4.18
N MET A 159 -19.04 -8.28 2.99
CA MET A 159 -17.76 -8.93 2.72
C MET A 159 -16.55 -8.09 3.17
N GLY A 160 -16.79 -6.84 3.58
CA GLY A 160 -15.75 -5.92 3.99
C GLY A 160 -14.93 -5.41 2.79
N ARG A 161 -13.62 -5.25 2.99
CA ARG A 161 -12.69 -4.78 1.97
C ARG A 161 -12.06 -5.97 1.27
N GLU A 162 -12.13 -5.99 -0.05
CA GLU A 162 -11.67 -7.06 -0.93
C GLU A 162 -10.45 -6.59 -1.74
N THR A 163 -9.55 -7.51 -2.09
CA THR A 163 -8.35 -7.20 -2.87
C THR A 163 -8.64 -7.24 -4.36
N HIS A 164 -8.17 -6.22 -5.07
CA HIS A 164 -8.27 -6.09 -6.53
C HIS A 164 -6.87 -6.01 -7.13
N LEU A 165 -6.67 -6.64 -8.28
CA LEU A 165 -5.44 -6.56 -9.08
C LEU A 165 -5.68 -5.64 -10.28
N ILE A 166 -4.85 -4.63 -10.45
CA ILE A 166 -5.05 -3.54 -11.42
C ILE A 166 -3.77 -3.40 -12.26
N PRO A 167 -3.84 -3.34 -13.60
CA PRO A 167 -2.67 -3.11 -14.43
C PRO A 167 -2.16 -1.68 -14.29
N VAL A 168 -0.84 -1.53 -14.31
CA VAL A 168 -0.15 -0.24 -14.21
C VAL A 168 0.80 -0.10 -15.38
N VAL A 169 0.82 1.08 -15.99
CA VAL A 169 1.86 1.47 -16.96
C VAL A 169 2.59 2.70 -16.43
N TRP A 170 3.83 2.88 -16.86
CA TRP A 170 4.64 4.03 -16.50
C TRP A 170 4.71 4.98 -17.70
N GLU A 171 4.26 6.21 -17.51
CA GLU A 171 4.25 7.23 -18.56
C GLU A 171 5.22 8.35 -18.23
N LYS A 172 5.97 8.80 -19.23
CA LYS A 172 6.76 10.02 -19.11
C LYS A 172 5.85 11.22 -18.90
N GLU A 173 6.34 12.18 -18.12
CA GLU A 173 5.76 13.52 -18.03
C GLU A 173 5.55 14.11 -19.46
N PRO A 174 4.32 14.42 -19.89
CA PRO A 174 4.04 14.78 -21.29
C PRO A 174 4.59 16.15 -21.70
N TYR A 175 4.99 17.00 -20.74
CA TYR A 175 5.42 18.37 -21.01
C TYR A 175 6.94 18.46 -21.24
N GLU A 176 7.36 18.32 -22.49
CA GLU A 176 8.77 18.34 -22.95
C GLU A 176 9.57 19.56 -22.46
N TRP A 177 8.94 20.73 -22.32
CA TRP A 177 9.60 21.95 -21.82
C TRP A 177 10.07 21.85 -20.35
N LYS A 178 9.62 20.84 -19.60
CA LYS A 178 10.18 20.53 -18.30
C LYS A 178 11.62 20.01 -18.48
N TYR A 179 11.87 19.15 -19.47
CA TYR A 179 13.06 18.31 -19.62
C TYR A 179 14.38 19.03 -19.93
N ASP A 180 14.36 20.20 -20.55
CA ASP A 180 15.55 20.91 -21.08
C ASP A 180 16.57 21.40 -20.03
N LYS A 181 16.39 21.12 -18.72
CA LYS A 181 17.14 21.77 -17.63
C LYS A 181 18.04 20.86 -16.79
N ILE A 182 18.21 19.58 -17.16
CA ILE A 182 18.84 18.59 -16.26
C ILE A 182 20.35 18.42 -16.36
N GLU A 183 21.01 18.85 -17.43
CA GLU A 183 22.36 18.34 -17.64
C GLU A 183 23.42 18.84 -16.65
N LYS A 184 24.28 17.85 -16.33
CA LYS A 184 25.58 17.82 -15.65
C LYS A 184 25.61 18.27 -14.19
N GLU A 185 26.17 17.37 -13.38
CA GLU A 185 26.45 17.55 -11.95
C GLU A 185 25.23 17.58 -11.02
N TRP A 186 24.22 16.74 -11.27
CA TRP A 186 23.11 16.50 -10.32
C TRP A 186 23.58 16.39 -8.86
N ASN A 187 24.65 15.61 -8.65
CA ASN A 187 25.26 15.34 -7.36
C ASN A 187 26.09 16.51 -6.78
N SER A 188 26.33 17.60 -7.54
CA SER A 188 26.98 18.82 -7.03
C SER A 188 25.98 19.92 -6.62
N LEU A 189 24.71 19.82 -7.06
CA LEU A 189 23.66 20.79 -6.73
C LEU A 189 23.23 20.71 -5.27
N LYS A 190 22.81 21.84 -4.69
CA LYS A 190 22.19 21.89 -3.34
C LYS A 190 20.76 21.34 -3.37
N ASP A 191 20.25 20.88 -2.23
CA ASP A 191 18.92 20.24 -2.12
C ASP A 191 17.78 21.09 -2.69
N ARG A 192 17.77 22.40 -2.44
CA ARG A 192 16.76 23.31 -3.01
C ARG A 192 16.84 23.39 -4.54
N GLU A 193 18.04 23.34 -5.10
CA GLU A 193 18.25 23.38 -6.55
C GLU A 193 17.89 22.04 -7.18
N ARG A 194 18.24 20.92 -6.53
CA ARG A 194 17.79 19.58 -6.90
C ARG A 194 16.27 19.48 -6.86
N PHE A 195 15.62 19.97 -5.81
CA PHE A 195 14.16 19.98 -5.69
C PHE A 195 13.49 20.81 -6.80
N GLU A 196 14.01 22.01 -7.08
CA GLU A 196 13.52 22.85 -8.18
C GLU A 196 13.77 22.23 -9.56
N LYS A 197 14.86 21.48 -9.73
CA LYS A 197 15.13 20.72 -10.95
C LYS A 197 14.25 19.47 -11.03
N LEU A 198 14.05 18.69 -9.96
CA LEU A 198 13.13 17.53 -9.89
C LEU A 198 11.72 17.92 -10.32
N ARG A 199 11.20 19.06 -9.85
CA ARG A 199 9.91 19.60 -10.31
C ARG A 199 9.82 19.80 -11.83
N ARG A 200 10.95 19.74 -12.54
CA ARG A 200 11.11 20.03 -13.95
C ARG A 200 11.66 18.82 -14.74
N VAL A 201 11.49 17.54 -14.36
CA VAL A 201 12.06 16.44 -15.23
C VAL A 201 11.62 14.99 -15.03
N ASN A 202 11.72 14.25 -16.16
CA ASN A 202 12.07 12.84 -16.49
C ASN A 202 11.97 11.71 -15.45
N TYR A 203 11.13 11.81 -14.43
CA TYR A 203 10.52 10.62 -13.86
C TYR A 203 9.33 10.18 -14.72
N GLU A 204 8.98 8.90 -14.57
CA GLU A 204 7.77 8.33 -15.12
C GLU A 204 6.70 8.32 -14.01
N TRP A 205 5.44 8.48 -14.37
CA TRP A 205 4.33 8.38 -13.43
C TRP A 205 3.56 7.09 -13.65
N PRO A 206 3.17 6.39 -12.57
CA PRO A 206 2.31 5.24 -12.70
C PRO A 206 0.91 5.71 -13.12
N VAL A 207 0.34 5.03 -14.10
CA VAL A 207 -1.03 5.21 -14.57
C VAL A 207 -1.77 3.90 -14.35
N CYS A 208 -2.66 3.91 -13.37
CA CYS A 208 -3.44 2.76 -12.94
C CYS A 208 -4.66 2.59 -13.86
N SER A 209 -4.91 1.36 -14.32
CA SER A 209 -5.96 1.08 -15.31
C SER A 209 -5.90 2.05 -16.51
N PRO A 210 -4.83 2.04 -17.34
CA PRO A 210 -4.55 3.11 -18.30
C PRO A 210 -5.68 3.50 -19.25
N SER A 211 -6.60 2.56 -19.53
CA SER A 211 -7.76 2.85 -20.38
C SER A 211 -8.93 3.52 -19.67
N THR A 212 -9.07 3.35 -18.34
CA THR A 212 -10.30 3.72 -17.62
C THR A 212 -10.07 4.47 -16.31
N GLY A 213 -8.88 4.43 -15.72
CA GLY A 213 -8.54 5.07 -14.45
C GLY A 213 -9.26 4.47 -13.22
N ARG A 214 -9.94 3.33 -13.37
CA ARG A 214 -10.77 2.72 -12.31
C ARG A 214 -10.61 1.21 -12.24
N VAL A 215 -11.11 0.62 -11.16
CA VAL A 215 -11.13 -0.83 -10.98
C VAL A 215 -12.24 -1.45 -11.82
N GLU A 216 -11.85 -2.27 -12.80
CA GLU A 216 -12.78 -2.98 -13.69
C GLU A 216 -13.17 -4.34 -13.12
N ARG A 217 -14.36 -4.84 -13.49
CA ARG A 217 -14.82 -6.19 -13.09
C ARG A 217 -13.90 -7.31 -13.57
N SER A 218 -13.13 -7.05 -14.62
CA SER A 218 -12.25 -8.05 -15.22
C SER A 218 -11.05 -7.36 -15.85
N PHE A 219 -9.87 -7.89 -15.56
CA PHE A 219 -8.62 -7.56 -16.23
C PHE A 219 -8.06 -8.81 -16.91
N SER A 220 -7.17 -8.61 -17.89
CA SER A 220 -6.39 -9.72 -18.43
C SER A 220 -5.48 -10.29 -17.36
N LEU A 221 -5.40 -11.62 -17.25
CA LEU A 221 -4.53 -12.27 -16.28
C LEU A 221 -3.05 -11.95 -16.56
N PRO A 222 -2.23 -11.69 -15.52
CA PRO A 222 -0.79 -11.51 -15.69
C PRO A 222 -0.11 -12.75 -16.26
N PHE A 223 -0.64 -13.93 -15.91
CA PHE A 223 -0.14 -15.24 -16.33
C PHE A 223 -1.28 -16.06 -16.97
N PRO A 224 -1.58 -15.86 -18.26
CA PRO A 224 -2.77 -16.43 -18.90
C PRO A 224 -2.77 -17.96 -18.99
N ASN A 225 -1.59 -18.58 -18.92
CA ASN A 225 -1.44 -20.04 -19.00
C ASN A 225 -1.40 -20.71 -17.61
N SER A 226 -1.50 -19.95 -16.52
CA SER A 226 -1.45 -20.51 -15.17
C SER A 226 -2.79 -21.16 -14.81
N PRO A 227 -2.80 -22.38 -14.23
CA PRO A 227 -4.01 -23.02 -13.77
C PRO A 227 -4.68 -22.14 -12.69
N GLN A 228 -5.97 -21.92 -12.85
CA GLN A 228 -6.78 -21.19 -11.87
C GLN A 228 -7.47 -22.22 -10.96
N HIS A 229 -7.13 -22.20 -9.67
CA HIS A 229 -7.76 -23.07 -8.69
C HIS A 229 -8.93 -22.34 -8.04
N SER A 230 -10.17 -22.69 -8.40
CA SER A 230 -11.35 -22.20 -7.69
C SER A 230 -11.85 -23.26 -6.69
N LYS A 231 -11.73 -23.00 -5.40
CA LYS A 231 -12.39 -23.79 -4.36
C LYS A 231 -13.75 -23.16 -4.07
N GLN A 232 -14.81 -23.74 -4.63
CA GLN A 232 -16.18 -23.19 -4.51
C GLN A 232 -16.88 -23.58 -3.19
N ALA A 233 -16.37 -24.58 -2.50
CA ALA A 233 -16.90 -25.05 -1.23
C ALA A 233 -15.75 -25.35 -0.27
N PHE A 234 -15.97 -25.01 1.00
CA PHE A 234 -15.14 -25.43 2.11
C PHE A 234 -15.90 -26.51 2.89
N ARG A 235 -15.24 -27.66 3.09
CA ARG A 235 -15.69 -28.74 3.96
C ARG A 235 -14.49 -29.18 4.78
N ASP A 236 -14.71 -29.34 6.08
CA ASP A 236 -13.73 -29.82 7.04
C ASP A 236 -14.42 -30.90 7.88
N ASP A 237 -13.97 -32.13 7.73
CA ASP A 237 -14.46 -33.29 8.49
C ASP A 237 -13.68 -33.46 9.81
N PHE A 238 -12.73 -32.57 10.13
CA PHE A 238 -11.92 -32.58 11.35
C PHE A 238 -11.13 -33.88 11.58
N ASP A 239 -10.74 -34.56 10.50
CA ASP A 239 -9.90 -35.77 10.53
C ASP A 239 -8.39 -35.46 10.68
N SER A 240 -8.02 -34.17 10.69
CA SER A 240 -6.63 -33.70 10.83
C SER A 240 -6.27 -33.46 12.30
N GLU A 241 -4.98 -33.57 12.63
CA GLU A 241 -4.45 -33.20 13.95
C GLU A 241 -4.46 -31.68 14.22
N THR A 242 -4.67 -30.87 13.17
CA THR A 242 -4.72 -29.41 13.23
C THR A 242 -5.91 -28.87 12.44
N LEU A 243 -6.48 -27.75 12.91
CA LEU A 243 -7.52 -27.02 12.16
C LEU A 243 -6.96 -26.51 10.84
N ASN A 244 -7.75 -26.61 9.78
CA ASN A 244 -7.40 -26.04 8.48
C ASN A 244 -7.29 -24.49 8.54
N LEU A 245 -6.54 -23.92 7.61
CA LEU A 245 -6.18 -22.49 7.58
C LEU A 245 -7.38 -21.54 7.42
N GLU A 246 -8.53 -22.05 6.98
CA GLU A 246 -9.77 -21.28 6.86
C GLU A 246 -10.37 -20.88 8.22
N TRP A 247 -10.04 -21.60 9.30
CA TRP A 247 -10.52 -21.29 10.64
C TRP A 247 -9.73 -20.15 11.28
N ASN A 248 -10.45 -19.19 11.86
CA ASN A 248 -9.88 -18.05 12.56
C ASN A 248 -10.45 -17.94 13.97
N PHE A 249 -9.64 -17.43 14.90
CA PHE A 249 -10.06 -17.12 16.26
C PHE A 249 -10.19 -15.62 16.45
N ARG A 250 -11.15 -15.22 17.29
CA ARG A 250 -11.19 -13.84 17.77
C ARG A 250 -10.07 -13.62 18.78
N ARG A 251 -8.95 -13.04 18.33
CA ARG A 251 -7.70 -12.87 19.10
C ARG A 251 -7.00 -14.21 19.36
N VAL A 252 -6.14 -14.28 20.37
CA VAL A 252 -5.37 -15.49 20.69
C VAL A 252 -6.28 -16.54 21.34
N PRO A 253 -6.39 -17.76 20.77
CA PRO A 253 -7.11 -18.84 21.40
C PRO A 253 -6.43 -19.23 22.72
N GLN A 254 -7.20 -19.38 23.78
CA GLN A 254 -6.67 -19.80 25.08
C GLN A 254 -6.50 -21.33 25.09
N LYS A 255 -5.46 -21.82 25.76
CA LYS A 255 -5.26 -23.26 25.94
C LYS A 255 -6.52 -23.90 26.56
N GLY A 256 -6.95 -25.04 26.00
CA GLY A 256 -8.13 -25.78 26.47
C GLY A 256 -9.48 -25.21 26.01
N THR A 257 -9.52 -24.35 24.98
CA THR A 257 -10.78 -23.81 24.42
C THR A 257 -11.34 -24.64 23.26
N TYR A 258 -10.53 -25.48 22.64
CA TYR A 258 -10.97 -26.44 21.63
C TYR A 258 -10.10 -27.71 21.63
N THR A 259 -10.61 -28.80 21.06
CA THR A 259 -9.84 -30.00 20.67
C THR A 259 -10.41 -30.61 19.39
N ILE A 260 -9.53 -31.24 18.61
CA ILE A 260 -9.82 -32.08 17.43
C ILE A 260 -9.07 -33.42 17.52
N ASN A 261 -8.32 -33.66 18.61
CA ASN A 261 -7.33 -34.73 18.70
C ASN A 261 -7.89 -36.08 19.19
N ASP A 262 -9.21 -36.18 19.37
CA ASP A 262 -9.83 -37.44 19.76
C ASP A 262 -10.02 -38.38 18.56
N ASN A 263 -9.66 -37.94 17.33
CA ASN A 263 -9.82 -38.67 16.06
C ASN A 263 -11.22 -39.27 15.88
N ASP A 264 -12.22 -38.59 16.44
CA ASP A 264 -13.63 -38.96 16.34
C ASP A 264 -14.34 -38.22 15.19
N GLY A 265 -13.63 -37.32 14.48
CA GLY A 265 -14.16 -36.50 13.38
C GLY A 265 -14.93 -35.28 13.84
N TYR A 266 -14.65 -34.77 15.05
CA TYR A 266 -15.38 -33.62 15.62
C TYR A 266 -14.44 -32.51 16.12
N LEU A 267 -14.85 -31.27 15.85
CA LEU A 267 -14.39 -30.10 16.58
C LEU A 267 -15.17 -29.94 17.89
N ARG A 268 -14.48 -30.09 19.02
CA ARG A 268 -15.06 -29.83 20.34
C ARG A 268 -14.65 -28.45 20.83
N LEU A 269 -15.63 -27.61 21.17
CA LEU A 269 -15.43 -26.29 21.75
C LEU A 269 -15.81 -26.30 23.23
N PHE A 270 -14.99 -25.67 24.07
CA PHE A 270 -15.24 -25.57 25.51
C PHE A 270 -15.66 -24.14 25.88
N SER A 271 -16.86 -24.01 26.44
CA SER A 271 -17.45 -22.71 26.82
C SER A 271 -16.76 -22.04 28.02
N SER A 272 -15.93 -22.79 28.74
CA SER A 272 -15.01 -22.33 29.78
C SER A 272 -13.63 -22.95 29.53
N LYS A 273 -12.55 -22.34 30.05
CA LYS A 273 -11.24 -23.00 30.03
C LYS A 273 -11.38 -24.36 30.69
N ASN A 274 -11.19 -25.44 29.94
CA ASN A 274 -10.91 -26.72 30.57
C ASN A 274 -9.51 -26.60 31.16
N VAL A 275 -9.46 -26.40 32.47
CA VAL A 275 -8.23 -26.51 33.27
C VAL A 275 -7.84 -27.97 33.34
#